data_AF-A0A524A4S1-F1
#
_entry.id   AF-A0A524A4S1-F1
#
_cell.length_a   1.000
_cell.length_b   1.000
_cell.length_c   1.000
_cell.angle_alpha   90.00
_cell.angle_beta   90.00
_cell.angle_gamma   90.00
#
_symmetry.space_group_name_H-M   'P 1'
#
loop_
_entity.id
_entity.type
_entity.pdbx_description
1 polymer ?
#
loop_
_entity_poly.entity_id
_entity_poly.type
_entity_poly.pdbx_seq_one_letter_code
_entity_poly.pdbx_strand_id
1 'polypeptide(L)' 'MDTTGTYRFDPVDRVQMRLLVRLSPGQRIRVMLDARELAVGLIRGRLRRQYPDLSPREINLEVLEEIARGERTSSRP' A
#
# COMPACT_ATOMS: atom_id res chain seq x y z
N MET A 1 16.86 17.28 -29.85
CA MET A 1 16.36 16.10 -29.11
C MET A 1 15.93 16.60 -27.74
N ASP A 2 14.67 17.01 -27.60
CA ASP A 2 14.11 17.48 -26.34
C ASP A 2 13.19 16.39 -25.77
N THR A 3 13.65 15.67 -24.76
CA THR A 3 12.84 14.77 -23.93
C THR A 3 12.40 15.49 -22.68
N THR A 4 11.51 16.48 -22.83
CA THR A 4 10.80 17.06 -21.68
C THR A 4 9.60 16.16 -21.38
N GLY A 5 9.83 15.11 -20.59
CA GLY A 5 8.73 14.30 -20.06
C GLY A 5 7.85 15.19 -19.18
N THR A 6 6.63 15.46 -19.63
CA THR A 6 5.65 16.24 -18.86
C THR A 6 5.20 15.40 -17.66
N TYR A 7 5.90 15.55 -16.53
CA TYR A 7 5.54 14.90 -15.27
C TYR A 7 4.22 15.46 -14.73
N ARG A 8 3.21 14.61 -14.65
CA ARG A 8 1.93 14.93 -14.01
C ARG A 8 1.94 14.33 -12.61
N PHE A 9 2.26 15.14 -11.60
CA PHE A 9 2.02 14.75 -10.22
C PHE A 9 0.52 14.57 -10.01
N ASP A 10 0.14 13.52 -9.26
CA ASP A 10 -1.21 13.44 -8.75
C ASP A 10 -1.49 14.66 -7.86
N PRO A 11 -2.69 15.26 -7.97
CA PRO A 11 -3.03 16.42 -7.15
C PRO A 11 -2.96 16.03 -5.67
N VAL A 12 -2.28 16.86 -4.88
CA VAL A 12 -2.18 16.65 -3.42
C VAL A 12 -3.59 16.57 -2.82
N ASP A 13 -3.88 15.49 -2.10
CA ASP A 13 -5.12 15.36 -1.36
C ASP A 13 -5.11 16.31 -0.15
N ARG A 14 -5.66 17.51 -0.37
CA ARG A 14 -5.76 18.56 0.65
C ARG A 14 -6.66 18.16 1.82
N VAL A 15 -7.63 17.27 1.60
CA VAL A 15 -8.52 16.79 2.67
C VAL A 15 -7.72 15.88 3.59
N GLN A 16 -7.03 14.89 3.01
CA GLN A 16 -6.16 13.99 3.76
C GLN A 16 -5.09 14.77 4.55
N MET A 17 -4.44 15.75 3.92
CA MET A 17 -3.45 16.60 4.60
C MET A 17 -4.03 17.33 5.81
N ARG A 18 -5.22 17.93 5.67
CA ARG A 18 -5.89 18.59 6.80
C ARG A 18 -6.24 17.63 7.93
N LEU A 19 -6.68 16.41 7.60
CA LEU A 19 -7.00 15.39 8.59
C LEU A 19 -5.74 14.93 9.34
N LEU A 20 -4.65 14.65 8.62
CA LEU A 20 -3.39 14.22 9.22
C LEU A 20 -2.75 15.31 10.09
N VAL A 21 -2.83 16.58 9.69
CA VAL A 21 -2.26 17.70 10.47
C VAL A 21 -2.91 17.83 11.85
N ARG A 22 -4.19 17.47 11.99
CA ARG A 22 -4.92 17.49 13.28
C ARG A 22 -4.51 16.38 14.25
N LEU A 23 -3.78 15.37 13.78
CA LEU A 23 -3.32 14.26 14.60
C LEU A 23 -1.95 14.55 15.21
N SER A 24 -1.74 14.07 16.43
CA SER A 24 -0.41 14.01 17.04
C SER A 24 0.51 13.07 16.25
N PRO A 25 1.85 13.18 16.36
CA PRO A 25 2.77 12.28 15.68
C PRO A 25 2.48 10.79 15.95
N GLY A 26 2.17 10.43 17.20
CA GLY A 26 1.82 9.05 17.55
C GLY A 26 0.51 8.57 16.90
N GLN A 27 -0.49 9.45 16.81
CA GLN A 27 -1.75 9.13 16.12
C GLN A 27 -1.56 8.97 14.62
N ARG A 28 -0.67 9.75 13.98
CA ARG A 28 -0.34 9.57 12.55
C ARG A 28 0.29 8.21 12.29
N ILE A 29 1.21 7.78 13.16
CA ILE A 29 1.82 6.44 13.07
C ILE A 29 0.75 5.37 13.26
N ARG A 30 -0.15 5.53 14.23
CA ARG A 30 -1.26 4.60 14.46
C ARG A 30 -2.12 4.45 13.19
N VAL A 31 -2.56 5.56 12.60
CA VAL A 31 -3.36 5.54 11.36
C VAL A 31 -2.64 4.82 10.22
N MET A 32 -1.33 5.03 10.07
CA MET A 32 -0.55 4.30 9.07
C MET A 32 -0.49 2.79 9.34
N LEU A 33 -0.32 2.39 10.61
CA LEU A 33 -0.29 0.98 11.00
C LEU A 33 -1.65 0.32 10.79
N ASP A 34 -2.74 0.98 11.15
CA ASP A 34 -4.11 0.48 10.97
C ASP A 34 -4.44 0.32 9.47
N ALA A 35 -4.04 1.30 8.65
CA ALA A 35 -4.18 1.22 7.19
C ALA A 35 -3.37 0.05 6.60
N ARG A 36 -2.14 -0.19 7.09
CA ARG A 36 -1.32 -1.33 6.68
C ARG A 36 -1.95 -2.66 7.09
N GLU A 37 -2.47 -2.75 8.31
CA GLU A 37 -3.15 -3.95 8.80
C GLU A 37 -4.36 -4.30 7.93
N LEU A 38 -5.19 -3.31 7.59
CA LEU A 38 -6.32 -3.48 6.68
C LEU A 38 -5.86 -3.97 5.30
N ALA A 39 -4.89 -3.28 4.69
CA ALA A 39 -4.40 -3.64 3.36
C ALA A 39 -3.86 -5.08 3.32
N VAL A 40 -2.97 -5.42 4.26
CA VAL A 40 -2.39 -6.77 4.37
C VAL A 40 -3.47 -7.82 4.66
N GLY A 41 -4.43 -7.49 5.52
CA GLY A 41 -5.57 -8.35 5.84
C GLY A 41 -6.43 -8.69 4.62
N LEU A 42 -6.73 -7.68 3.79
CA LEU A 42 -7.49 -7.85 2.55
C LEU A 42 -6.72 -8.71 1.53
N ILE A 43 -5.43 -8.44 1.32
CA ILE A 43 -4.56 -9.25 0.45
C ILE A 43 -4.57 -10.71 0.90
N ARG A 44 -4.31 -10.95 2.19
CA ARG A 44 -4.30 -12.30 2.78
C ARG A 44 -5.66 -12.98 2.64
N GLY A 45 -6.75 -12.27 2.88
CA GLY A 45 -8.11 -12.80 2.75
C GLY A 45 -8.48 -13.15 1.31
N ARG A 46 -7.96 -12.44 0.31
CA ARG A 46 -8.10 -12.81 -1.11
C ARG A 46 -7.24 -14.02 -1.46
N LEU A 47 -5.97 -14.05 -1.05
CA LEU A 47 -5.05 -15.15 -1.34
C LEU A 47 -5.53 -16.48 -0.74
N ARG A 48 -6.07 -16.48 0.49
CA ARG A 48 -6.67 -17.69 1.10
C ARG A 48 -7.87 -18.23 0.32
N ARG A 49 -8.65 -17.36 -0.33
CA ARG A 49 -9.77 -17.77 -1.18
C ARG A 49 -9.30 -18.29 -2.54
N GLN A 50 -8.23 -17.70 -3.08
CA GLN A 50 -7.65 -18.08 -4.37
C GLN A 50 -6.85 -19.38 -4.30
N TYR A 51 -6.17 -19.63 -3.17
CA TYR A 51 -5.30 -20.76 -2.95
C TYR A 51 -5.65 -21.48 -1.64
N PRO A 52 -6.78 -22.22 -1.61
CA PRO A 52 -7.28 -22.85 -0.38
C PRO A 52 -6.34 -23.94 0.16
N ASP A 53 -5.51 -24.55 -0.69
CA ASP A 53 -4.61 -25.65 -0.32
C ASP A 53 -3.27 -25.18 0.25
N LEU A 54 -2.94 -23.89 0.16
CA LEU A 54 -1.68 -23.37 0.67
C LEU A 54 -1.70 -23.28 2.19
N SER A 55 -0.57 -23.64 2.79
CA SER A 55 -0.35 -23.47 4.22
C SER A 55 -0.32 -21.99 4.61
N PRO A 56 -0.54 -21.65 5.89
CA PRO A 56 -0.43 -20.27 6.37
C PRO A 56 0.94 -19.62 6.07
N ARG A 57 2.02 -20.41 6.05
CA ARG A 57 3.37 -19.93 5.74
C ARG A 57 3.50 -19.56 4.27
N GLU A 58 2.99 -20.39 3.37
CA GLU A 58 3.00 -20.12 1.93
C GLU A 58 2.15 -18.91 1.58
N ILE A 59 0.96 -18.80 2.18
CA ILE A 59 0.14 -17.59 2.07
C ILE A 59 0.90 -16.34 2.52
N ASN A 60 1.70 -16.42 3.58
CA ASN A 60 2.51 -15.28 4.03
C ASN A 60 3.59 -14.88 3.01
N LEU A 61 4.19 -15.86 2.32
CA LEU A 61 5.15 -15.58 1.24
C LEU A 61 4.47 -14.89 0.05
N GLU A 62 3.29 -15.34 -0.34
CA GLU A 62 2.50 -14.71 -1.42
C GLU A 62 2.09 -13.27 -1.08
N VAL A 63 1.73 -12.99 0.18
CA VAL A 63 1.46 -11.63 0.65
C VAL A 63 2.69 -10.74 0.47
N LEU A 64 3.88 -11.23 0.86
CA LEU A 64 5.13 -10.47 0.71
C LEU A 64 5.46 -10.21 -0.77
N GLU A 65 5.26 -11.20 -1.63
CA GLU A 65 5.50 -11.04 -3.07
C GLU A 65 4.55 -10.01 -3.69
N GLU A 66 3.28 -10.02 -3.31
CA GLU A 66 2.31 -9.05 -3.82
C GLU A 66 2.63 -7.61 -3.41
N ILE A 67 3.01 -7.40 -2.14
CA ILE A 67 3.47 -6.09 -1.68
C ILE A 67 4.69 -5.63 -2.49
N ALA A 68 5.67 -6.52 -2.68
CA ALA A 68 6.86 -6.21 -3.48
C ALA A 68 6.53 -5.90 -4.96
N ARG A 69 5.51 -6.56 -5.54
CA ARG A 69 5.01 -6.23 -6.89
C ARG A 69 4.37 -4.84 -6.93
N GLY A 70 3.59 -4.48 -5.91
CA GLY A 70 3.00 -3.15 -5.77
C GLY A 70 4.06 -2.04 -5.73
N GLU A 71 5.10 -2.21 -4.90
CA GLU A 71 6.22 -1.26 -4.77
C GLU A 71 6.99 -1.07 -6.08
N ARG A 72 7.22 -2.14 -6.85
CA ARG A 72 7.85 -2.03 -8.18
C ARG A 72 7.00 -1.25 -9.17
N THR A 73 5.67 -1.37 -9.07
CA THR A 73 4.74 -0.71 -9.99
C THR A 73 4.61 0.78 -9.67
N SER A 74 4.64 1.16 -8.39
CA SER A 74 4.64 2.57 -7.98
C SER A 74 6.00 3.27 -8.20
N SER A 75 7.09 2.51 -8.36
CA SER A 75 8.44 3.05 -8.55
C SER A 75 8.87 3.16 -10.02
N ARG A 76 8.01 2.77 -10.97
CA ARG A 76 8.29 2.96 -12.41
C ARG A 76 8.01 4.43 -12.81
N PRO A 77 8.93 5.07 -13.56
CA PRO A 77 8.92 6.50 -13.87
C PRO A 77 7.79 6.91 -14.82
#